data_AF-A0AAD5K298-F1
#
_entry.id   AF-A0AAD5K298-F1
#
_cell.length_a   1.000
_cell.length_b   1.000
_cell.length_c   1.000
_cell.angle_alpha   90.00
_cell.angle_beta   90.00
_cell.angle_gamma   90.00
#
_symmetry.space_group_name_H-M   'P 1'
#
loop_
_entity.id
_entity.type
_entity.pdbx_description
1 polymer ?
#
loop_
_entity_poly.entity_id
_entity_poly.type
_entity_poly.pdbx_seq_one_letter_code
_entity_poly.pdbx_strand_id
1 'polypeptide(L)'
;MDDIVTELGGLEPPLSDSLDLNNNNKNNSNDHDAIDSTMSNTTDNNEKDSHIYRFCHSTNIDSAANYINLLLTAEGYYHVPLKFKNNHIEDSCKIINCFEALLRDKKSLTQEVEERNERIRKLGGTRDDLQAQLEKANRDLEEQKRENAQLRAKNESSVKALKKEAEKYRLLNEELSKAKHNMQYMKAQYAHETRKHEQEQAKMRERLYKSMDERYKTNMSSMTINEPLPGIDPYEEPAVSDERTMYTDLLKKSSDREKQAQLENESMRKLLLDTYSTVADLLKRQVENYMETFPTETNRDDLPVLRLPMEIGGNEATKRVQDLLARLREEWDQQITKRKAYSEEDITKKNQVIEQLERSNDELIGAIEGGFFDNVNPRAIVDLSDSESSVLEDIPQETSKFKKLKREAFSERQRATDAAVKLADERAKLSAERWAFEEMKRQLQFQEIMADESPPPKQDTGTRRRTSSYQDQETQERSNKRFRSWLGQAPQ
;
A
#
# COMPACT_ATOMS: atom_id res chain seq x y z
N MET A 1 -46.54 30.09 -17.88
CA MET A 1 -47.23 29.03 -18.64
C MET A 1 -46.28 27.87 -18.76
N ASP A 2 -46.25 26.85 -17.90
CA ASP A 2 -47.01 26.44 -16.72
C ASP A 2 -45.99 25.61 -15.91
N ASP A 3 -45.65 25.94 -14.67
CA ASP A 3 -46.34 25.57 -13.42
C ASP A 3 -46.73 24.10 -13.32
N ILE A 4 -45.88 23.28 -12.67
CA ILE A 4 -46.36 22.21 -11.78
C ILE A 4 -45.51 22.22 -10.50
N VAL A 5 -46.19 22.65 -9.44
CA VAL A 5 -45.85 22.66 -8.03
C VAL A 5 -46.37 21.36 -7.40
N THR A 6 -45.60 20.77 -6.49
CA THR A 6 -46.06 19.91 -5.37
C THR A 6 -44.95 19.96 -4.32
N GLU A 7 -45.01 20.85 -3.31
CA GLU A 7 -45.64 20.66 -1.98
C GLU A 7 -45.25 19.33 -1.32
N LEU A 8 -44.30 19.37 -0.37
CA LEU A 8 -44.46 19.56 1.08
C LEU A 8 -44.73 18.24 1.83
N GLY A 9 -43.73 17.83 2.61
CA GLY A 9 -43.84 16.79 3.63
C GLY A 9 -42.75 17.02 4.68
N GLY A 10 -42.97 18.01 5.54
CA GLY A 10 -42.10 18.31 6.67
C GLY A 10 -42.26 17.29 7.78
N LEU A 11 -41.13 16.86 8.35
CA LEU A 11 -41.04 16.25 9.68
C LEU A 11 -39.81 16.85 10.37
N GLU A 12 -40.07 17.83 11.22
CA GLU A 12 -39.15 18.28 12.27
C GLU A 12 -38.89 17.15 13.27
N PRO A 13 -37.70 17.10 13.89
CA PRO A 13 -37.39 16.20 15.00
C PRO A 13 -37.77 16.85 16.35
N PRO A 14 -38.24 16.09 17.36
CA PRO A 14 -38.33 16.62 18.70
C PRO A 14 -36.96 16.54 19.40
N LEU A 15 -36.52 17.67 19.92
CA LEU A 15 -35.60 17.79 21.05
C LEU A 15 -36.33 17.37 22.34
N SER A 16 -35.71 16.54 23.17
CA SER A 16 -35.48 16.79 24.62
C SER A 16 -34.92 15.57 25.35
N ASP A 17 -33.88 15.85 26.14
CA ASP A 17 -33.58 15.41 27.50
C ASP A 17 -33.81 13.95 27.94
N SER A 18 -32.72 13.31 28.38
CA SER A 18 -32.60 12.87 29.79
C SER A 18 -31.20 12.35 30.11
N LEU A 19 -30.60 12.96 31.14
CA LEU A 19 -29.62 12.34 32.03
C LEU A 19 -30.11 10.97 32.47
N ASP A 20 -29.24 9.97 32.52
CA ASP A 20 -29.20 9.06 33.66
C ASP A 20 -27.87 8.29 33.78
N LEU A 21 -27.27 8.46 34.95
CA LEU A 21 -26.18 7.70 35.52
C LEU A 21 -26.76 6.44 36.17
N ASN A 22 -26.27 5.25 35.82
CA ASN A 22 -26.19 4.07 36.69
C ASN A 22 -25.35 3.00 35.98
N ASN A 23 -24.18 2.56 36.45
CA ASN A 23 -23.83 2.00 37.76
C ASN A 23 -24.59 0.69 38.07
N ASN A 24 -23.96 -0.46 37.81
CA ASN A 24 -23.96 -1.65 38.67
C ASN A 24 -23.20 -2.84 38.04
N ASN A 25 -22.07 -3.19 38.64
CA ASN A 25 -21.71 -4.51 39.21
C ASN A 25 -20.18 -4.55 39.37
N LYS A 26 -19.58 -4.36 40.55
CA LYS A 26 -19.68 -5.16 41.79
C LYS A 26 -19.59 -6.66 41.50
N ASN A 27 -18.38 -7.22 41.69
CA ASN A 27 -18.12 -8.32 42.62
C ASN A 27 -16.62 -8.68 42.68
N ASN A 28 -16.03 -8.40 43.85
CA ASN A 28 -15.17 -9.28 44.67
C ASN A 28 -13.87 -9.86 44.07
N SER A 29 -12.74 -9.95 44.78
CA SER A 29 -12.40 -9.74 46.20
C SER A 29 -10.92 -9.33 46.24
N ASN A 30 -10.63 -8.27 46.99
CA ASN A 30 -9.29 -7.95 47.49
C ASN A 30 -9.37 -8.20 49.00
N ASP A 31 -8.82 -9.30 49.48
CA ASP A 31 -8.60 -9.50 50.89
C ASP A 31 -7.22 -8.97 51.30
N HIS A 32 -7.30 -7.99 52.20
CA HIS A 32 -6.23 -7.41 52.97
C HIS A 32 -5.75 -8.38 54.04
N ASP A 33 -4.45 -8.64 54.10
CA ASP A 33 -3.80 -9.05 55.36
C ASP A 33 -2.89 -7.92 55.84
N ALA A 34 -3.48 -7.06 56.66
CA ALA A 34 -2.77 -6.19 57.59
C ALA A 34 -3.33 -6.50 58.98
N ILE A 35 -2.55 -7.18 59.82
CA ILE A 35 -2.87 -7.33 61.24
C ILE A 35 -1.81 -6.58 62.03
N ASP A 36 -2.28 -5.45 62.53
CA ASP A 36 -1.68 -4.56 63.51
C ASP A 36 -1.47 -5.29 64.84
N SER A 37 -0.32 -5.05 65.44
CA SER A 37 0.04 -5.49 66.78
C SER A 37 -0.08 -4.31 67.72
N THR A 38 -1.12 -4.26 68.56
CA THR A 38 -0.97 -3.60 69.87
C THR A 38 -2.06 -3.97 70.88
N MET A 39 -1.60 -4.04 72.13
CA MET A 39 -2.30 -3.79 73.41
C MET A 39 -2.90 -4.98 74.18
N SER A 40 -2.05 -5.49 75.08
CA SER A 40 -2.16 -5.34 76.54
C SER A 40 -3.30 -6.02 77.33
N ASN A 41 -2.84 -6.87 78.25
CA ASN A 41 -3.25 -7.03 79.64
C ASN A 41 -4.69 -7.45 79.96
N THR A 42 -4.82 -8.70 80.42
CA THR A 42 -5.70 -9.03 81.54
C THR A 42 -4.97 -9.97 82.50
N THR A 43 -4.44 -9.33 83.54
CA THR A 43 -4.32 -9.76 84.94
C THR A 43 -4.73 -11.20 85.31
N ASP A 44 -3.78 -11.88 85.96
CA ASP A 44 -3.95 -12.66 87.20
C ASP A 44 -5.32 -13.31 87.41
N ASN A 45 -5.44 -14.60 87.06
CA ASN A 45 -6.33 -15.59 87.71
C ASN A 45 -6.17 -17.04 87.15
N ASN A 46 -4.99 -17.47 86.67
CA ASN A 46 -4.86 -18.74 85.93
C ASN A 46 -4.11 -19.89 86.62
N GLU A 47 -3.89 -19.85 87.94
CA GLU A 47 -3.26 -21.00 88.62
C GLU A 47 -4.20 -22.19 88.83
N LYS A 48 -5.53 -22.03 88.73
CA LYS A 48 -6.49 -23.12 88.96
C LYS A 48 -7.07 -23.77 87.69
N ASP A 49 -6.97 -23.13 86.53
CA ASP A 49 -7.38 -23.72 85.23
C ASP A 49 -6.22 -24.40 84.48
N SER A 50 -4.99 -24.23 84.96
CA SER A 50 -3.76 -24.89 84.46
C SER A 50 -3.79 -26.42 84.56
N HIS A 51 -4.59 -26.98 85.48
CA HIS A 51 -4.70 -28.42 85.66
C HIS A 51 -5.66 -29.11 84.69
N ILE A 52 -6.55 -28.38 84.00
CA ILE A 52 -7.55 -29.00 83.11
C ILE A 52 -7.01 -29.18 81.67
N TYR A 53 -5.98 -28.42 81.29
CA TYR A 53 -5.39 -28.44 79.93
C TYR A 53 -3.98 -29.07 79.84
N ARG A 54 -3.48 -29.70 80.91
CA ARG A 54 -2.20 -30.41 80.88
C ARG A 54 -2.39 -31.83 80.38
N PHE A 55 -1.63 -32.23 79.36
CA PHE A 55 -1.69 -33.55 78.72
C PHE A 55 -1.42 -34.72 79.70
N CYS A 56 -0.61 -34.49 80.73
CA CYS A 56 -0.24 -35.46 81.76
C CYS A 56 -0.70 -35.02 83.17
N HIS A 57 -1.47 -35.89 83.83
CA HIS A 57 -1.93 -35.78 85.23
C HIS A 57 -1.38 -36.92 86.08
N SER A 58 -1.43 -36.79 87.41
CA SER A 58 -0.92 -37.79 88.36
C SER A 58 -1.55 -39.18 88.25
N THR A 59 -2.71 -39.29 87.59
CA THR A 59 -3.44 -40.54 87.35
C THR A 59 -3.19 -41.16 85.97
N ASN A 60 -2.54 -40.44 85.04
CA ASN A 60 -2.42 -40.84 83.63
C ASN A 60 -0.95 -40.91 83.15
N ILE A 61 0.00 -40.98 84.08
CA ILE A 61 1.42 -40.81 83.77
C ILE A 61 1.98 -41.94 82.90
N ASP A 62 1.59 -43.20 83.17
CA ASP A 62 2.10 -44.35 82.42
C ASP A 62 1.59 -44.38 80.98
N SER A 63 0.33 -44.00 80.75
CA SER A 63 -0.25 -43.94 79.40
C SER A 63 0.25 -42.73 78.63
N ALA A 64 0.42 -41.57 79.28
CA ALA A 64 1.00 -40.37 78.67
C ALA A 64 2.48 -40.58 78.31
N ALA A 65 3.27 -41.22 79.19
CA ALA A 65 4.66 -41.60 78.91
C ALA A 65 4.76 -42.60 77.76
N ASN A 66 3.86 -43.60 77.71
CA ASN A 66 3.83 -44.56 76.61
C ASN A 66 3.47 -43.90 75.26
N TYR A 67 2.51 -42.97 75.25
CA TYR A 67 2.14 -42.20 74.06
C TYR A 67 3.30 -41.35 73.53
N ILE A 68 4.04 -40.67 74.43
CA ILE A 68 5.22 -39.89 74.06
C ILE A 68 6.35 -40.80 73.53
N ASN A 69 6.58 -41.96 74.16
CA ASN A 69 7.53 -42.94 73.64
C ASN A 69 7.14 -43.45 72.24
N LEU A 70 5.85 -43.68 71.99
CA LEU A 70 5.35 -44.09 70.67
C LEU A 70 5.52 -42.98 69.62
N LEU A 71 5.16 -41.74 69.96
CA LEU A 71 5.37 -40.57 69.10
C LEU A 71 6.84 -40.37 68.75
N LEU A 72 7.71 -40.47 69.75
CA LEU A 72 9.14 -40.33 69.53
C LEU A 72 9.72 -41.44 68.65
N THR A 73 9.23 -42.68 68.83
CA THR A 73 9.58 -43.81 67.97
C THR A 73 9.10 -43.58 66.53
N ALA A 74 7.87 -43.08 66.35
CA ALA A 74 7.31 -42.77 65.04
C ALA A 74 8.07 -41.64 64.33
N GLU A 75 8.55 -40.65 65.08
CA GLU A 75 9.39 -39.55 64.61
C GLU A 75 10.86 -39.94 64.37
N GLY A 76 11.22 -41.22 64.55
CA GLY A 76 12.55 -41.77 64.29
C GLY A 76 13.58 -41.55 65.41
N TYR A 77 13.16 -41.05 66.57
CA TYR A 77 14.02 -40.97 67.74
C TYR A 77 14.05 -42.33 68.44
N TYR A 78 14.93 -43.23 68.00
CA TYR A 78 15.18 -44.52 68.64
C TYR A 78 15.90 -44.32 69.99
N HIS A 79 15.14 -44.11 71.06
CA HIS A 79 15.69 -44.04 72.41
C HIS A 79 15.09 -45.07 73.36
N VAL A 80 15.84 -45.32 74.43
CA VAL A 80 15.41 -46.12 75.58
C VAL A 80 14.13 -45.51 76.13
N PRO A 81 13.04 -46.28 76.33
CA PRO A 81 11.75 -45.77 76.75
C PRO A 81 11.92 -44.92 78.02
N LEU A 82 11.33 -43.73 78.03
CA LEU A 82 11.37 -42.81 79.15
C LEU A 82 10.83 -43.51 80.40
N LYS A 83 11.73 -43.91 81.30
CA LYS A 83 11.42 -44.54 82.58
C LYS A 83 11.68 -43.51 83.68
N PHE A 84 10.63 -42.85 84.15
CA PHE A 84 10.70 -41.88 85.24
C PHE A 84 10.91 -42.62 86.58
N LYS A 85 12.15 -42.67 87.06
CA LYS A 85 12.51 -43.30 88.36
C LYS A 85 12.58 -42.28 89.51
N ASN A 86 11.77 -41.22 89.48
CA ASN A 86 11.89 -40.09 90.41
C ASN A 86 10.76 -40.07 91.47
N ASN A 87 11.07 -39.60 92.69
CA ASN A 87 10.18 -39.66 93.86
C ASN A 87 9.00 -38.65 93.86
N HIS A 88 8.95 -37.72 92.90
CA HIS A 88 7.86 -36.76 92.75
C HIS A 88 7.13 -36.95 91.42
N ILE A 89 5.87 -37.42 91.51
CA ILE A 89 4.98 -37.68 90.37
C ILE A 89 4.71 -36.40 89.57
N GLU A 90 4.68 -35.26 90.24
CA GLU A 90 4.36 -33.95 89.64
C GLU A 90 5.45 -33.46 88.68
N ASP A 91 6.73 -33.67 88.99
CA ASP A 91 7.85 -33.30 88.13
C ASP A 91 7.90 -34.17 86.87
N SER A 92 7.58 -35.46 87.03
CA SER A 92 7.50 -36.40 85.91
C SER A 92 6.35 -36.01 84.95
N CYS A 93 5.20 -35.57 85.48
CA CYS A 93 4.11 -35.00 84.66
C CYS A 93 4.52 -33.70 83.95
N LYS A 94 5.26 -32.79 84.60
CA LYS A 94 5.77 -31.56 83.97
C LYS A 94 6.71 -31.88 82.82
N ILE A 95 7.62 -32.85 82.99
CA ILE A 95 8.55 -33.28 81.94
C ILE A 95 7.80 -33.88 80.73
N ILE A 96 6.80 -34.73 80.96
CA ILE A 96 5.98 -35.32 79.89
C ILE A 96 5.22 -34.24 79.12
N ASN A 97 4.64 -33.25 79.82
CA ASN A 97 3.98 -32.11 79.18
C ASN A 97 4.97 -31.25 78.37
N CYS A 98 6.20 -31.07 78.85
CA CYS A 98 7.24 -30.39 78.07
C CYS A 98 7.60 -31.17 76.80
N PHE A 99 7.73 -32.50 76.87
CA PHE A 99 7.97 -33.34 75.68
C PHE A 99 6.81 -33.28 74.68
N GLU A 100 5.57 -33.27 75.17
CA GLU A 100 4.38 -33.13 74.32
C GLU A 100 4.37 -31.78 73.60
N ALA A 101 4.61 -30.69 74.32
CA ALA A 101 4.72 -29.35 73.73
C ALA A 101 5.85 -29.26 72.69
N LEU A 102 7.03 -29.82 72.99
CA LEU A 102 8.17 -29.84 72.06
C LEU A 102 7.90 -30.69 70.80
N LEU A 103 7.21 -31.82 70.95
CA LEU A 103 6.85 -32.67 69.81
C LEU A 103 5.79 -32.01 68.94
N ARG A 104 4.82 -31.34 69.56
CA ARG A 104 3.81 -30.55 68.85
C ARG A 104 4.45 -29.39 68.09
N ASP A 105 5.38 -28.68 68.72
CA ASP A 105 6.14 -27.60 68.09
C ASP A 105 7.00 -28.12 66.92
N LYS A 106 7.75 -29.22 67.11
CA LYS A 106 8.50 -29.89 66.03
C LYS A 106 7.61 -30.26 64.85
N LYS A 107 6.44 -30.82 65.11
CA LYS A 107 5.47 -31.19 64.07
C LYS A 107 4.97 -29.96 63.31
N SER A 108 4.64 -28.88 64.02
CA SER A 108 4.27 -27.59 63.43
C SER A 108 5.39 -27.04 62.54
N LEU A 109 6.62 -27.01 63.05
CA LEU A 109 7.79 -26.54 62.31
C LEU A 109 8.05 -27.37 61.05
N THR A 110 7.91 -28.69 61.14
CA THR A 110 8.08 -29.59 59.99
C THR A 110 7.02 -29.33 58.93
N GLN A 111 5.77 -29.12 59.33
CA GLN A 111 4.69 -28.75 58.43
C GLN A 111 4.97 -27.40 57.75
N GLU A 112 5.36 -26.38 58.50
CA GLU A 112 5.69 -25.08 57.92
C GLU A 112 6.88 -25.14 56.94
N VAL A 113 7.89 -25.96 57.24
CA VAL A 113 9.02 -26.19 56.34
C VAL A 113 8.55 -26.86 55.05
N GLU A 114 7.68 -27.88 55.13
CA GLU A 114 7.13 -28.54 53.95
C GLU A 114 6.27 -27.59 53.12
N GLU A 115 5.42 -26.78 53.75
CA GLU A 115 4.60 -25.76 53.07
C GLU A 115 5.48 -24.71 52.37
N ARG A 116 6.55 -24.24 53.03
CA ARG A 116 7.53 -23.33 52.42
C ARG A 116 8.25 -23.99 51.24
N ASN A 117 8.66 -25.26 51.37
CA ASN A 117 9.32 -26.01 50.29
C ASN A 117 8.39 -26.26 49.10
N GLU A 118 7.11 -26.54 49.34
CA GLU A 118 6.10 -26.66 48.29
C GLU A 118 5.91 -25.32 47.58
N ARG A 119 5.83 -24.21 48.33
CA ARG A 119 5.75 -22.87 47.74
C ARG A 119 6.98 -22.53 46.90
N ILE A 120 8.19 -22.86 47.37
CA ILE A 120 9.44 -22.67 46.60
C ILE A 120 9.40 -23.50 45.31
N ARG A 121 8.96 -24.75 45.36
CA ARG A 121 8.82 -25.61 44.17
C ARG A 121 7.82 -25.03 43.16
N LYS A 122 6.65 -24.57 43.63
CA LYS A 122 5.64 -23.92 42.78
C LYS A 122 6.17 -22.65 42.13
N LEU A 123 6.79 -21.77 42.92
CA LEU A 123 7.39 -20.53 42.40
C LEU A 123 8.52 -20.82 41.41
N GLY A 124 9.36 -21.82 41.68
CA GLY A 124 10.40 -22.28 40.76
C GLY A 124 9.84 -22.72 39.41
N GLY A 125 8.80 -23.55 39.41
CA GLY A 125 8.11 -23.98 38.19
C GLY A 125 7.51 -22.80 37.43
N THR A 126 6.77 -21.91 38.11
CA THR A 126 6.19 -20.73 37.45
C THR A 126 7.25 -19.80 36.86
N ARG A 127 8.40 -19.65 37.52
CA ARG A 127 9.52 -18.85 37.03
C ARG A 127 10.11 -19.47 35.77
N ASP A 128 10.31 -20.78 35.75
CA ASP A 128 10.86 -21.50 34.60
C ASP A 128 9.89 -21.44 33.40
N ASP A 129 8.58 -21.59 33.65
CA ASP A 129 7.55 -21.45 32.63
C ASP A 129 7.50 -20.04 32.05
N LEU A 130 7.54 -19.00 32.90
CA LEU A 130 7.58 -17.60 32.46
C LEU A 130 8.86 -17.29 31.71
N GLN A 131 10.00 -17.85 32.12
CA GLN A 131 11.27 -17.69 31.42
C GLN A 131 11.21 -18.33 30.02
N ALA A 132 10.65 -19.54 29.91
CA ALA A 132 10.48 -20.21 28.62
C ALA A 132 9.52 -19.43 27.69
N GLN A 133 8.44 -18.85 28.22
CA GLN A 133 7.54 -17.98 27.47
C GLN A 133 8.24 -16.71 27.00
N LEU A 134 9.07 -16.08 27.85
CA LEU A 134 9.83 -14.89 27.50
C LEU A 134 10.87 -15.18 26.40
N GLU A 135 11.58 -16.30 26.50
CA GLU A 135 12.53 -16.74 25.46
C GLU A 135 11.85 -17.04 24.13
N LYS A 136 10.65 -17.65 24.17
CA LYS A 136 9.82 -17.84 22.97
C LYS A 136 9.40 -16.49 22.37
N ALA A 137 8.83 -15.59 23.19
CA ALA A 137 8.39 -14.27 22.73
C ALA A 137 9.55 -13.45 22.13
N ASN A 138 10.76 -13.54 22.69
CA ASN A 138 11.94 -12.88 22.13
C ASN A 138 12.35 -13.45 20.77
N ARG A 139 12.28 -14.78 20.57
CA ARG A 139 12.54 -15.40 19.26
C ARG A 139 11.54 -14.95 18.22
N ASP A 140 10.25 -14.98 18.56
CA ASP A 140 9.17 -14.54 17.68
C ASP A 140 9.35 -13.04 17.33
N LEU A 141 9.74 -12.20 18.30
CA LEU A 141 10.03 -10.78 18.08
C LEU A 141 11.21 -10.57 17.11
N GLU A 142 12.29 -11.34 17.24
CA GLU A 142 13.43 -11.26 16.33
C GLU A 142 13.07 -11.69 14.92
N GLU A 143 12.28 -12.74 14.77
CA GLU A 143 11.75 -13.20 13.48
C GLU A 143 10.89 -12.13 12.82
N GLN A 144 9.94 -11.55 13.57
CA GLN A 144 9.09 -10.47 13.09
C GLN A 144 9.89 -9.21 12.72
N LYS A 145 10.97 -8.89 13.45
CA LYS A 145 11.87 -7.79 13.07
C LYS A 145 12.59 -8.06 11.75
N ARG A 146 13.03 -9.29 11.49
CA ARG A 146 13.66 -9.67 10.23
C ARG A 146 12.68 -9.61 9.07
N GLU A 147 11.48 -10.14 9.25
CA GLU A 147 10.40 -10.07 8.26
C GLU A 147 10.04 -8.61 7.93
N ASN A 148 9.88 -7.76 8.96
CA ASN A 148 9.60 -6.34 8.77
C ASN A 148 10.71 -5.62 7.99
N ALA A 149 11.98 -5.95 8.26
CA ALA A 149 13.12 -5.39 7.52
C ALA A 149 13.09 -5.81 6.03
N GLN A 150 12.75 -7.07 5.74
CA GLN A 150 12.60 -7.57 4.37
C GLN A 150 11.43 -6.89 3.64
N LEU A 151 10.27 -6.76 4.29
CA LEU A 151 9.10 -6.07 3.73
C LEU A 151 9.40 -4.59 3.46
N ARG A 152 10.11 -3.91 4.37
CA ARG A 152 10.56 -2.52 4.13
C ARG A 152 11.48 -2.42 2.92
N ALA A 153 12.46 -3.30 2.79
CA ALA A 153 13.36 -3.31 1.63
C ALA A 153 12.61 -3.55 0.30
N LYS A 154 11.64 -4.47 0.29
CA LYS A 154 10.77 -4.73 -0.87
C LYS A 154 9.86 -3.53 -1.19
N ASN A 155 9.33 -2.86 -0.16
CA ASN A 155 8.52 -1.67 -0.35
C ASN A 155 9.37 -0.52 -0.92
N GLU A 156 10.58 -0.31 -0.41
CA GLU A 156 11.50 0.70 -0.93
C GLU A 156 11.90 0.46 -2.39
N SER A 157 12.16 -0.79 -2.78
CA SER A 157 12.47 -1.13 -4.17
C SER A 157 11.26 -0.91 -5.09
N SER A 158 10.06 -1.28 -4.64
CA SER A 158 8.80 -1.08 -5.38
C SER A 158 8.48 0.40 -5.55
N VAL A 159 8.65 1.22 -4.50
CA VAL A 159 8.48 2.69 -4.57
C VAL A 159 9.48 3.32 -5.54
N LYS A 160 10.74 2.85 -5.54
CA LYS A 160 11.75 3.32 -6.51
C LYS A 160 11.38 2.96 -7.94
N ALA A 161 10.86 1.76 -8.19
CA ALA A 161 10.38 1.34 -9.50
C ALA A 161 9.18 2.19 -9.96
N LEU A 162 8.20 2.38 -9.08
CA LEU A 162 7.02 3.20 -9.36
C LEU A 162 7.39 4.65 -9.70
N LYS A 163 8.32 5.26 -8.96
CA LYS A 163 8.82 6.62 -9.27
C LYS A 163 9.48 6.70 -10.65
N LYS A 164 10.26 5.68 -11.04
CA LYS A 164 10.86 5.62 -12.38
C LYS A 164 9.78 5.52 -13.46
N GLU A 165 8.75 4.71 -13.24
CA GLU A 165 7.67 4.55 -14.20
C GLU A 165 6.80 5.79 -14.32
N ALA A 166 6.52 6.47 -13.19
CA ALA A 166 5.82 7.76 -13.18
C ALA A 166 6.58 8.83 -13.98
N GLU A 167 7.91 8.87 -13.88
CA GLU A 167 8.72 9.81 -14.66
C GLU A 167 8.71 9.48 -16.16
N LYS A 168 8.78 8.20 -16.54
CA LYS A 168 8.61 7.79 -17.95
C LYS A 168 7.26 8.19 -18.48
N TYR A 169 6.19 7.97 -17.72
CA TYR A 169 4.83 8.36 -18.11
C TYR A 169 4.72 9.89 -18.29
N ARG A 170 5.34 10.66 -17.40
CA ARG A 170 5.41 12.12 -17.50
C ARG A 170 6.08 12.56 -18.81
N LEU A 171 7.25 11.99 -19.12
CA LEU A 171 7.99 12.28 -20.36
C LEU A 171 7.19 11.88 -21.61
N LEU A 172 6.59 10.70 -21.61
CA LEU A 172 5.77 10.22 -22.73
C LEU A 172 4.57 11.14 -22.97
N ASN A 173 3.93 11.63 -21.91
CA ASN A 173 2.81 12.55 -22.03
C ASN A 173 3.24 13.93 -22.57
N GLU A 174 4.43 14.40 -22.22
CA GLU A 174 5.02 15.61 -22.82
C GLU A 174 5.32 15.44 -24.32
N GLU A 175 5.89 14.30 -24.71
CA GLU A 175 6.13 13.94 -26.11
C GLU A 175 4.83 13.82 -26.90
N LEU A 176 3.82 13.15 -26.34
CA LEU A 176 2.50 13.02 -26.92
C LEU A 176 1.84 14.39 -27.12
N SER A 177 1.95 15.29 -26.13
CA SER A 177 1.45 16.66 -26.23
C SER A 177 2.16 17.44 -27.35
N LYS A 178 3.49 17.35 -27.45
CA LYS A 178 4.28 17.97 -28.53
C LYS A 178 3.87 17.42 -29.89
N ALA A 179 3.72 16.11 -30.03
CA ALA A 179 3.29 15.47 -31.27
C ALA A 179 1.88 15.92 -31.67
N LYS A 180 0.95 16.03 -30.71
CA LYS A 180 -0.40 16.55 -30.95
C LYS A 180 -0.38 18.00 -31.45
N HIS A 181 0.42 18.86 -30.85
CA HIS A 181 0.58 20.24 -31.30
C HIS A 181 1.22 20.32 -32.70
N ASN A 182 2.25 19.52 -32.97
CA ASN A 182 2.88 19.44 -34.29
C ASN A 182 1.88 18.98 -35.36
N MET A 183 1.10 17.93 -35.09
CA MET A 183 0.07 17.44 -36.00
C MET A 183 -1.01 18.51 -36.28
N GLN A 184 -1.44 19.25 -35.25
CA GLN A 184 -2.39 20.35 -35.43
C GLN A 184 -1.80 21.48 -36.28
N TYR A 185 -0.53 21.83 -36.06
CA TYR A 185 0.20 22.81 -36.86
C TYR A 185 0.29 22.37 -38.33
N MET A 186 0.70 21.13 -38.60
CA MET A 186 0.78 20.56 -39.95
C MET A 186 -0.59 20.58 -40.65
N LYS A 187 -1.66 20.18 -39.95
CA LYS A 187 -3.02 20.22 -40.49
C LYS A 187 -3.45 21.64 -40.88
N ALA A 188 -3.12 22.64 -40.05
CA ALA A 188 -3.40 24.03 -40.36
C ALA A 188 -2.59 24.53 -41.57
N GLN A 189 -1.31 24.16 -41.66
CA GLN A 189 -0.45 24.49 -42.79
C GLN A 189 -0.97 23.89 -44.10
N TYR A 190 -1.28 22.58 -44.12
CA TYR A 190 -1.85 21.93 -45.30
C TYR A 190 -3.19 22.55 -45.73
N ALA A 191 -4.06 22.89 -44.77
CA ALA A 191 -5.32 23.57 -45.08
C ALA A 191 -5.09 24.95 -45.73
N HIS A 192 -4.08 25.70 -45.28
CA HIS A 192 -3.71 26.97 -45.88
C HIS A 192 -3.12 26.80 -47.29
N GLU A 193 -2.17 25.89 -47.49
CA GLU A 193 -1.59 25.59 -48.80
C GLU A 193 -2.64 25.12 -49.80
N THR A 194 -3.58 24.27 -49.37
CA THR A 194 -4.71 23.81 -50.19
C THR A 194 -5.56 24.99 -50.66
N ARG A 195 -5.99 25.87 -49.74
CA ARG A 195 -6.79 27.06 -50.10
C ARG A 195 -6.04 28.02 -51.03
N LYS A 196 -4.73 28.19 -50.80
CA LYS A 196 -3.88 29.02 -51.67
C LYS A 196 -3.83 28.45 -53.09
N HIS A 197 -3.63 27.15 -53.24
CA HIS A 197 -3.64 26.48 -54.54
C HIS A 197 -5.00 26.55 -55.23
N GLU A 198 -6.10 26.34 -54.51
CA GLU A 198 -7.46 26.50 -55.04
C GLU A 198 -7.70 27.93 -55.58
N GLN A 199 -7.21 28.94 -54.85
CA GLN A 199 -7.31 30.34 -55.26
C GLN A 199 -6.44 30.67 -56.48
N GLU A 200 -5.22 30.14 -56.56
CA GLU A 200 -4.34 30.28 -57.72
C GLU A 200 -4.94 29.63 -58.97
N GLN A 201 -5.51 28.43 -58.83
CA GLN A 201 -6.24 27.77 -59.90
C GLN A 201 -7.47 28.58 -60.33
N ALA A 202 -8.22 29.16 -59.40
CA ALA A 202 -9.37 30.02 -59.73
C ALA A 202 -8.93 31.25 -60.54
N LYS A 203 -7.84 31.92 -60.14
CA LYS A 203 -7.27 33.05 -60.90
C LYS A 203 -6.78 32.63 -62.28
N MET A 204 -6.15 31.46 -62.41
CA MET A 204 -5.70 30.93 -63.69
C MET A 204 -6.87 30.61 -64.63
N ARG A 205 -7.94 30.00 -64.10
CA ARG A 205 -9.19 29.76 -64.84
C ARG A 205 -9.81 31.09 -65.31
N GLU A 206 -9.87 32.10 -64.44
CA GLU A 206 -10.39 33.43 -64.80
C GLU A 206 -9.58 34.08 -65.94
N ARG A 207 -8.24 34.01 -65.88
CA ARG A 207 -7.37 34.51 -66.96
C ARG A 207 -7.59 33.77 -68.28
N LEU A 208 -7.73 32.44 -68.23
CA LEU A 208 -8.02 31.63 -69.42
C LEU A 208 -9.38 32.00 -70.01
N TYR A 209 -10.42 32.14 -69.19
CA TYR A 209 -11.73 32.58 -69.65
C TYR A 209 -11.68 33.98 -70.28
N LYS A 210 -10.97 34.94 -69.66
CA LYS A 210 -10.76 36.28 -70.24
C LYS A 210 -10.03 36.21 -71.58
N SER A 211 -8.95 35.44 -71.69
CA SER A 211 -8.21 35.29 -72.95
C SER A 211 -9.05 34.61 -74.03
N MET A 212 -9.85 33.60 -73.69
CA MET A 212 -10.80 33.00 -74.63
C MET A 212 -11.85 34.00 -75.07
N ASP A 213 -12.47 34.75 -74.14
CA ASP A 213 -13.49 35.75 -74.44
C ASP A 213 -12.93 36.90 -75.31
N GLU A 214 -11.69 37.36 -75.03
CA GLU A 214 -10.96 38.30 -75.88
C GLU A 214 -10.76 37.74 -77.29
N ARG A 215 -10.34 36.47 -77.43
CA ARG A 215 -10.22 35.80 -78.74
C ARG A 215 -11.57 35.62 -79.44
N TYR A 216 -12.65 35.33 -78.72
CA TYR A 216 -13.99 35.24 -79.31
C TYR A 216 -14.47 36.60 -79.82
N LYS A 217 -14.18 37.69 -79.09
CA LYS A 217 -14.51 39.06 -79.50
C LYS A 217 -13.63 39.57 -80.64
N THR A 218 -12.34 39.22 -80.67
CA THR A 218 -11.43 39.56 -81.79
C THR A 218 -11.66 38.67 -83.01
N ASN A 219 -12.07 37.41 -82.86
CA ASN A 219 -12.41 36.54 -83.99
C ASN A 219 -13.74 36.91 -84.70
N MET A 220 -14.53 37.84 -84.17
CA MET A 220 -15.62 38.49 -84.91
C MET A 220 -15.16 39.70 -85.73
N SER A 221 -13.91 40.13 -85.61
CA SER A 221 -13.38 41.28 -86.36
C SER A 221 -11.99 40.98 -86.94
N SER A 222 -11.99 40.66 -88.23
CA SER A 222 -10.84 40.49 -89.12
C SER A 222 -9.90 39.32 -88.82
N MET A 223 -10.15 38.23 -89.54
CA MET A 223 -9.15 37.24 -89.88
C MET A 223 -8.40 37.73 -91.13
N THR A 224 -7.17 38.25 -90.99
CA THR A 224 -6.22 38.34 -92.13
C THR A 224 -4.75 38.57 -91.70
N ILE A 225 -3.90 37.65 -92.18
CA ILE A 225 -2.54 37.83 -92.75
C ILE A 225 -1.32 37.75 -91.81
N ASN A 226 -0.62 36.62 -91.94
CA ASN A 226 0.82 36.36 -92.15
C ASN A 226 1.91 37.13 -91.35
N GLU A 227 2.73 36.33 -90.65
CA GLU A 227 4.21 36.27 -90.56
C GLU A 227 5.05 37.57 -90.51
N PRO A 228 6.10 37.67 -89.65
CA PRO A 228 7.26 36.76 -89.74
C PRO A 228 7.97 36.40 -88.39
N LEU A 229 8.87 35.42 -88.43
CA LEU A 229 9.99 35.26 -87.46
C LEU A 229 10.84 36.54 -87.47
N PRO A 230 11.21 37.09 -86.29
CA PRO A 230 12.65 37.15 -85.96
C PRO A 230 12.98 37.21 -84.45
N GLY A 231 14.24 36.91 -84.10
CA GLY A 231 14.86 37.51 -82.92
C GLY A 231 15.72 36.58 -82.08
N ILE A 232 16.94 36.32 -82.54
CA ILE A 232 18.07 35.98 -81.67
C ILE A 232 18.36 37.21 -80.80
N ASP A 233 18.28 37.08 -79.47
CA ASP A 233 19.20 37.70 -78.52
C ASP A 233 18.99 37.14 -77.08
N PRO A 234 19.91 37.35 -76.13
CA PRO A 234 20.58 36.25 -75.45
C PRO A 234 20.22 36.14 -73.96
N TYR A 235 20.62 35.00 -73.36
CA TYR A 235 20.65 34.66 -71.93
C TYR A 235 19.49 33.84 -71.33
N GLU A 236 19.95 32.73 -70.74
CA GLU A 236 19.35 31.78 -69.79
C GLU A 236 18.36 30.74 -70.32
N GLU A 237 18.91 29.57 -70.68
CA GLU A 237 18.25 28.27 -70.83
C GLU A 237 17.42 27.91 -69.58
N PRO A 238 16.08 27.93 -69.63
CA PRO A 238 15.23 27.40 -68.55
C PRO A 238 15.30 25.86 -68.49
N ALA A 239 15.56 25.22 -69.63
CA ALA A 239 15.62 23.77 -69.76
C ALA A 239 16.74 23.15 -68.92
N VAL A 240 17.91 23.80 -68.84
CA VAL A 240 19.04 23.31 -68.01
C VAL A 240 18.77 23.48 -66.52
N SER A 241 17.99 24.48 -66.12
CA SER A 241 17.56 24.67 -64.73
C SER A 241 16.55 23.60 -64.30
N ASP A 242 15.57 23.29 -65.15
CA ASP A 242 14.59 22.23 -64.90
C ASP A 242 15.22 20.84 -64.90
N GLU A 243 16.19 20.57 -65.78
CA GLU A 243 16.92 19.31 -65.78
C GLU A 243 17.83 19.18 -64.55
N ARG A 244 18.52 20.25 -64.17
CA ARG A 244 19.36 20.28 -62.96
C ARG A 244 18.54 20.10 -61.69
N THR A 245 17.36 20.70 -61.61
CA THR A 245 16.44 20.50 -60.47
C THR A 245 15.93 19.06 -60.42
N MET A 246 15.60 18.46 -61.56
CA MET A 246 15.20 17.05 -61.64
C MET A 246 16.34 16.09 -61.21
N TYR A 247 17.59 16.32 -61.64
CA TYR A 247 18.73 15.52 -61.18
C TYR A 247 18.99 15.70 -59.67
N THR A 248 18.85 16.93 -59.14
CA THR A 248 18.99 17.13 -57.69
C THR A 248 17.89 16.45 -56.89
N ASP A 249 16.65 16.43 -57.39
CA ASP A 249 15.54 15.74 -56.74
C ASP A 249 15.71 14.21 -56.82
N LEU A 250 16.22 13.68 -57.94
CA LEU A 250 16.55 12.27 -58.09
C LEU A 250 17.69 11.84 -57.14
N LEU A 251 18.76 12.64 -57.05
CA LEU A 251 19.86 12.41 -56.11
C LEU A 251 19.39 12.48 -54.66
N LYS A 252 18.52 13.43 -54.33
CA LYS A 252 17.93 13.56 -53.00
C LYS A 252 17.06 12.35 -52.66
N LYS A 253 16.16 11.94 -53.56
CA LYS A 253 15.33 10.73 -53.41
C LYS A 253 16.19 9.47 -53.28
N SER A 254 17.28 9.36 -54.04
CA SER A 254 18.23 8.25 -53.92
C SER A 254 18.93 8.26 -52.56
N SER A 255 19.41 9.41 -52.11
CA SER A 255 20.07 9.57 -50.81
C SER A 255 19.11 9.30 -49.64
N ASP A 256 17.88 9.77 -49.73
CA ASP A 256 16.85 9.55 -48.71
C ASP A 256 16.43 8.08 -48.67
N ARG A 257 16.34 7.41 -49.83
CA ARG A 257 16.08 5.96 -49.91
C ARG A 257 17.23 5.15 -49.31
N GLU A 258 18.48 5.55 -49.55
CA GLU A 258 19.64 4.91 -48.95
C GLU A 258 19.65 5.07 -47.42
N LYS A 259 19.39 6.29 -46.92
CA LYS A 259 19.25 6.55 -45.48
C LYS A 259 18.14 5.73 -44.86
N GLN A 260 16.99 5.66 -45.52
CA GLN A 260 15.86 4.85 -45.05
C GLN A 260 16.22 3.37 -44.99
N ALA A 261 16.92 2.85 -46.01
CA ALA A 261 17.40 1.47 -46.00
C ALA A 261 18.44 1.20 -44.89
N GLN A 262 19.29 2.18 -44.57
CA GLN A 262 20.23 2.09 -43.45
C GLN A 262 19.50 2.05 -42.09
N LEU A 263 18.47 2.89 -41.90
CA LEU A 263 17.65 2.91 -40.69
C LEU A 263 16.87 1.59 -40.52
N GLU A 264 16.29 1.07 -41.60
CA GLU A 264 15.61 -0.24 -41.59
C GLU A 264 16.60 -1.37 -41.25
N ASN A 265 17.82 -1.34 -41.79
CA ASN A 265 18.85 -2.32 -41.48
C ASN A 265 19.30 -2.25 -40.00
N GLU A 266 19.49 -1.04 -39.47
CA GLU A 266 19.78 -0.83 -38.05
C GLU A 266 18.64 -1.32 -37.15
N SER A 267 17.40 -1.02 -37.51
CA SER A 267 16.20 -1.52 -36.83
C SER A 267 16.12 -3.05 -36.84
N MET A 268 16.39 -3.69 -37.99
CA MET A 268 16.43 -5.15 -38.12
C MET A 268 17.55 -5.77 -37.28
N ARG A 269 18.75 -5.18 -37.26
CA ARG A 269 19.85 -5.64 -36.40
C ARG A 269 19.47 -5.56 -34.93
N LYS A 270 18.81 -4.48 -34.51
CA LYS A 270 18.32 -4.32 -33.14
C LYS A 270 17.27 -5.39 -32.79
N LEU A 271 16.30 -5.62 -33.67
CA LEU A 271 15.29 -6.67 -33.48
C LEU A 271 15.91 -8.08 -33.41
N LEU A 272 16.92 -8.37 -34.22
CA LEU A 272 17.68 -9.62 -34.18
C LEU A 272 18.45 -9.79 -32.85
N LEU A 273 19.03 -8.72 -32.32
CA LEU A 273 19.69 -8.74 -31.01
C LEU A 273 18.69 -8.93 -29.86
N ASP A 274 17.54 -8.27 -29.93
CA ASP A 274 16.48 -8.40 -28.92
C ASP A 274 15.87 -9.82 -28.94
N THR A 275 15.61 -10.38 -30.12
CA THR A 275 15.15 -11.77 -30.25
C THR A 275 16.21 -12.78 -29.82
N TYR A 276 17.49 -12.56 -30.14
CA TYR A 276 18.57 -13.40 -29.64
C TYR A 276 18.69 -13.35 -28.12
N SER A 277 18.69 -12.16 -27.52
CA SER A 277 18.83 -11.99 -26.06
C SER A 277 17.67 -12.64 -25.31
N THR A 278 16.44 -12.47 -25.80
CA THR A 278 15.26 -13.11 -25.21
C THR A 278 15.32 -14.65 -25.31
N VAL A 279 15.72 -15.20 -26.46
CA VAL A 279 15.89 -16.66 -26.62
C VAL A 279 17.02 -17.19 -25.75
N ALA A 280 18.15 -16.47 -25.65
CA ALA A 280 19.27 -16.83 -24.80
C ALA A 280 18.89 -16.81 -23.31
N ASP A 281 18.14 -15.81 -22.87
CA ASP A 281 17.66 -15.69 -21.49
C ASP A 281 16.64 -16.79 -21.15
N LEU A 282 15.73 -17.11 -22.07
CA LEU A 282 14.77 -18.21 -21.90
C LEU A 282 15.48 -19.56 -21.79
N LEU A 283 16.44 -19.84 -22.68
CA LEU A 283 17.24 -21.06 -22.62
C LEU A 283 18.05 -21.14 -21.33
N LYS A 284 18.66 -20.04 -20.89
CA LYS A 284 19.40 -19.99 -19.63
C LYS A 284 18.50 -20.31 -18.44
N ARG A 285 17.33 -19.68 -18.34
CA ARG A 285 16.34 -19.94 -17.28
C ARG A 285 15.84 -21.39 -17.31
N GLN A 286 15.63 -21.94 -18.51
CA GLN A 286 15.15 -23.31 -18.66
C GLN A 286 16.21 -24.33 -18.26
N VAL A 287 17.49 -24.07 -18.56
CA VAL A 287 18.62 -24.87 -18.07
C VAL A 287 18.76 -24.75 -16.55
N GLU A 288 18.63 -23.55 -15.98
CA GLU A 288 18.64 -23.33 -14.52
C GLU A 288 17.52 -24.14 -13.83
N ASN A 289 16.28 -24.08 -14.34
CA ASN A 289 15.15 -24.86 -13.81
C ASN A 289 15.34 -26.39 -13.98
N TYR A 290 16.00 -26.83 -15.04
CA TYR A 290 16.29 -28.27 -15.25
C TYR A 290 17.37 -28.78 -14.29
N MET A 291 18.37 -27.96 -13.97
CA MET A 291 19.42 -28.29 -13.00
C MET A 291 18.90 -28.32 -11.55
N GLU A 292 17.91 -27.49 -11.21
CA GLU A 292 17.25 -27.56 -9.89
C GLU A 292 16.42 -28.83 -9.71
N THR A 293 15.87 -29.38 -10.80
CA THR A 293 15.06 -30.60 -10.77
C THR A 293 15.90 -31.89 -10.88
N PHE A 294 17.09 -31.82 -11.50
CA PHE A 294 18.05 -32.94 -11.58
C PHE A 294 19.50 -32.43 -11.43
N PRO A 295 20.10 -32.51 -10.23
CA PRO A 295 21.47 -32.09 -10.02
C PRO A 295 22.43 -33.15 -10.59
N THR A 296 22.92 -32.93 -11.81
CA THR A 296 24.05 -33.69 -12.39
C THR A 296 25.34 -32.86 -12.33
N GLU A 297 26.43 -33.49 -11.86
CA GLU A 297 27.78 -32.92 -11.67
C GLU A 297 28.53 -32.55 -12.97
N THR A 298 27.83 -32.15 -14.03
CA THR A 298 28.49 -31.72 -15.28
C THR A 298 28.89 -30.25 -15.19
N ASN A 299 30.20 -30.02 -15.30
CA ASN A 299 30.91 -28.75 -15.17
C ASN A 299 30.19 -27.55 -15.83
N ARG A 300 30.10 -26.46 -15.07
CA ARG A 300 29.53 -25.16 -15.47
C ARG A 300 30.24 -24.47 -16.64
N ASP A 301 31.42 -24.94 -17.04
CA ASP A 301 32.34 -24.19 -17.90
C ASP A 301 32.31 -24.58 -19.39
N ASP A 302 31.56 -25.63 -19.77
CA ASP A 302 31.49 -26.09 -21.17
C ASP A 302 30.37 -25.44 -22.00
N LEU A 303 29.66 -24.43 -21.47
CA LEU A 303 28.75 -23.63 -22.28
C LEU A 303 29.53 -22.51 -22.97
N PRO A 304 29.90 -22.62 -24.26
CA PRO A 304 30.64 -21.56 -24.95
C PRO A 304 29.83 -20.27 -24.90
N VAL A 305 30.37 -19.33 -24.14
CA VAL A 305 30.01 -17.92 -23.99
C VAL A 305 29.09 -17.47 -25.13
N LEU A 306 27.80 -17.32 -24.79
CA LEU A 306 26.70 -16.79 -25.62
C LEU A 306 26.89 -15.31 -26.02
N ARG A 307 28.12 -14.84 -26.22
CA ARG A 307 28.38 -13.56 -26.86
C ARG A 307 28.48 -13.77 -28.36
N LEU A 308 27.60 -13.12 -29.10
CA LEU A 308 27.88 -12.81 -30.49
C LEU A 308 29.08 -11.85 -30.51
N PRO A 309 30.19 -12.18 -31.19
CA PRO A 309 31.14 -11.18 -31.64
C PRO A 309 30.37 -10.14 -32.46
N MET A 310 30.69 -8.87 -32.26
CA MET A 310 29.97 -7.70 -32.77
C MET A 310 29.99 -7.57 -34.31
N GLU A 311 30.42 -8.62 -35.03
CA GLU A 311 30.66 -8.64 -36.48
C GLU A 311 30.12 -9.91 -37.18
N ILE A 312 29.09 -10.57 -36.64
CA ILE A 312 28.46 -11.69 -37.37
C ILE A 312 27.49 -11.13 -38.42
N GLY A 313 27.75 -11.43 -39.71
CA GLY A 313 26.87 -11.07 -40.82
C GLY A 313 25.46 -11.67 -40.66
N GLY A 314 24.44 -10.95 -41.15
CA GLY A 314 23.02 -11.28 -40.92
C GLY A 314 22.62 -12.73 -41.27
N ASN A 315 23.29 -13.35 -42.24
CA ASN A 315 23.03 -14.74 -42.62
C ASN A 315 23.45 -15.76 -41.55
N GLU A 316 24.52 -15.49 -40.81
CA GLU A 316 25.06 -16.39 -39.80
C GLU A 316 24.37 -16.20 -38.45
N ALA A 317 23.96 -14.97 -38.14
CA ALA A 317 23.04 -14.69 -37.03
C ALA A 317 21.69 -15.40 -37.23
N THR A 318 21.14 -15.36 -38.44
CA THR A 318 19.87 -16.02 -38.77
C THR A 318 19.97 -17.54 -38.64
N LYS A 319 21.05 -18.15 -39.15
CA LYS A 319 21.30 -19.59 -38.96
C LYS A 319 21.40 -19.97 -37.49
N ARG A 320 22.09 -19.17 -36.69
CA ARG A 320 22.25 -19.45 -35.25
C ARG A 320 20.95 -19.32 -34.48
N VAL A 321 20.08 -18.37 -34.83
CA VAL A 321 18.72 -18.28 -34.28
C VAL A 321 17.88 -19.50 -34.68
N GLN A 322 17.98 -19.94 -35.93
CA GLN A 322 17.29 -21.15 -36.40
C GLN A 322 17.77 -22.41 -35.65
N ASP A 323 19.07 -22.55 -35.41
CA ASP A 323 19.62 -23.66 -34.62
C ASP A 323 19.14 -23.65 -33.16
N LEU A 324 19.03 -22.47 -32.55
CA LEU A 324 18.50 -22.32 -31.18
C LEU A 324 17.01 -22.67 -31.10
N LEU A 325 16.22 -22.24 -32.08
CA LEU A 325 14.80 -22.59 -32.18
C LEU A 325 14.60 -24.09 -32.39
N ALA A 326 15.46 -24.73 -33.19
CA ALA A 326 15.43 -26.18 -33.40
C ALA A 326 15.70 -26.95 -32.10
N ARG A 327 16.68 -26.51 -31.30
CA ARG A 327 16.98 -27.10 -29.99
C ARG A 327 15.85 -26.89 -28.98
N LEU A 328 15.25 -25.70 -28.96
CA LEU A 328 14.12 -25.41 -28.06
C LEU A 328 12.91 -26.29 -28.40
N ARG A 329 12.68 -26.55 -29.70
CA ARG A 329 11.64 -27.49 -30.14
C ARG A 329 11.92 -28.93 -29.70
N GLU A 330 13.17 -29.39 -29.83
CA GLU A 330 13.57 -30.73 -29.38
C GLU A 330 13.41 -30.90 -27.86
N GLU A 331 13.80 -29.90 -27.07
CA GLU A 331 13.60 -29.90 -25.61
C GLU A 331 12.12 -29.85 -25.23
N TRP A 332 11.30 -29.10 -25.97
CA TRP A 332 9.85 -29.06 -25.77
C TRP A 332 9.20 -30.42 -26.04
N ASP A 333 9.56 -31.09 -27.14
CA ASP A 333 9.06 -32.42 -27.47
C ASP A 333 9.52 -33.46 -26.44
N GLN A 334 10.75 -33.35 -25.93
CA GLN A 334 11.23 -34.18 -24.82
C GLN A 334 10.47 -33.92 -23.52
N GLN A 335 10.14 -32.67 -23.20
CA GLN A 335 9.34 -32.33 -22.02
C GLN A 335 7.90 -32.85 -22.13
N ILE A 336 7.28 -32.78 -23.30
CA ILE A 336 5.97 -33.39 -23.55
C ILE A 336 6.04 -34.91 -23.34
N THR A 337 7.08 -35.55 -23.86
CA THR A 337 7.25 -37.01 -23.76
C THR A 337 7.58 -37.46 -22.34
N LYS A 338 8.30 -36.64 -21.56
CA LYS A 338 8.71 -36.92 -20.16
C LYS A 338 7.68 -36.46 -19.12
N ARG A 339 6.68 -35.64 -19.48
CA ARG A 339 5.51 -35.40 -18.61
C ARG A 339 4.79 -36.74 -18.41
N LYS A 340 5.03 -37.37 -17.26
CA LYS A 340 4.26 -38.52 -16.79
C LYS A 340 2.78 -38.17 -16.91
N ALA A 341 2.06 -38.83 -17.82
CA ALA A 341 0.62 -38.92 -17.69
C ALA A 341 0.36 -39.50 -16.30
N TYR A 342 -0.29 -38.74 -15.43
CA TYR A 342 -0.69 -39.24 -14.12
C TYR A 342 -1.46 -40.53 -14.33
N SER A 343 -1.01 -41.63 -13.72
CA SER A 343 -1.80 -42.86 -13.72
C SER A 343 -3.15 -42.55 -13.07
N GLU A 344 -4.21 -43.23 -13.50
CA GLU A 344 -5.55 -43.09 -12.89
C GLU A 344 -5.51 -43.34 -11.36
N GLU A 345 -4.55 -44.14 -10.91
CA GLU A 345 -4.25 -44.38 -9.50
C GLU A 345 -3.63 -43.17 -8.77
N ASP A 346 -2.82 -42.36 -9.46
CA ASP A 346 -2.23 -41.13 -8.89
C ASP A 346 -3.27 -39.99 -8.84
N ILE A 347 -4.17 -39.95 -9.81
CA ILE A 347 -5.29 -39.00 -9.84
C ILE A 347 -6.26 -39.31 -8.69
N THR A 348 -6.61 -40.58 -8.48
CA THR A 348 -7.48 -41.00 -7.37
C THR A 348 -6.86 -40.72 -6.00
N LYS A 349 -5.55 -40.98 -5.81
CA LYS A 349 -4.84 -40.60 -4.58
C LYS A 349 -4.84 -39.09 -4.35
N LYS A 350 -4.60 -38.29 -5.38
CA LYS A 350 -4.66 -36.82 -5.27
C LYS A 350 -6.08 -36.33 -4.98
N ASN A 351 -7.11 -36.93 -5.59
CA ASN A 351 -8.50 -36.59 -5.31
C ASN A 351 -8.90 -36.92 -3.86
N GLN A 352 -8.42 -38.02 -3.30
CA GLN A 352 -8.64 -38.34 -1.88
C GLN A 352 -7.98 -37.32 -0.94
N VAL A 353 -6.78 -36.84 -1.28
CA VAL A 353 -6.10 -35.77 -0.52
C VAL A 353 -6.84 -34.45 -0.65
N ILE A 354 -7.34 -34.11 -1.83
CA ILE A 354 -8.16 -32.92 -2.06
C ILE A 354 -9.42 -32.98 -1.21
N GLU A 355 -10.14 -34.10 -1.22
CA GLU A 355 -11.36 -34.29 -0.44
C GLU A 355 -11.10 -34.20 1.08
N GLN A 356 -9.93 -34.67 1.54
CA GLN A 356 -9.52 -34.54 2.94
C GLN A 356 -9.21 -33.08 3.32
N LEU A 357 -8.56 -32.33 2.43
CA LEU A 357 -8.27 -30.91 2.63
C LEU A 357 -9.53 -30.04 2.56
N GLU A 358 -10.49 -30.38 1.68
CA GLU A 358 -11.78 -29.71 1.60
C GLU A 358 -12.57 -29.87 2.89
N ARG A 359 -12.66 -31.09 3.45
CA ARG A 359 -13.30 -31.29 4.76
C ARG A 359 -12.61 -30.52 5.88
N SER A 360 -11.27 -30.49 5.89
CA SER A 360 -10.52 -29.69 6.87
C SER A 360 -10.77 -28.19 6.71
N ASN A 361 -10.92 -27.70 5.48
CA ASN A 361 -11.25 -26.30 5.22
C ASN A 361 -12.69 -26.00 5.64
N ASP A 362 -13.65 -26.88 5.38
CA ASP A 362 -15.04 -26.70 5.79
C ASP A 362 -15.17 -26.67 7.33
N GLU A 363 -14.39 -27.50 8.04
CA GLU A 363 -14.29 -27.46 9.50
C GLU A 363 -13.69 -26.14 10.01
N LEU A 364 -12.63 -25.64 9.36
CA LEU A 364 -12.01 -24.36 9.70
C LEU A 364 -12.94 -23.17 9.37
N ILE A 365 -13.65 -23.22 8.25
CA ILE A 365 -14.63 -22.20 7.85
C ILE A 365 -15.80 -22.20 8.83
N GLY A 366 -16.33 -23.37 9.19
CA GLY A 366 -17.37 -23.49 10.22
C GLY A 366 -16.91 -22.96 11.59
N ALA A 367 -15.64 -23.16 11.96
CA ALA A 367 -15.05 -22.59 13.17
C ALA A 367 -14.87 -21.06 13.10
N ILE A 368 -14.57 -20.51 11.92
CA ILE A 368 -14.41 -19.07 11.69
C ILE A 368 -15.79 -18.37 11.64
N GLU A 369 -16.78 -18.97 11.00
CA GLU A 369 -18.15 -18.46 10.91
C GLU A 369 -18.92 -18.60 12.24
N GLY A 370 -18.57 -19.60 13.06
CA GLY A 370 -19.30 -19.93 14.29
C GLY A 370 -18.92 -19.19 15.57
N GLY A 371 -17.88 -18.34 15.61
CA GLY A 371 -17.37 -17.93 16.93
C GLY A 371 -16.51 -16.68 17.12
N PHE A 372 -16.21 -15.84 16.11
CA PHE A 372 -15.28 -14.74 16.40
C PHE A 372 -15.45 -13.42 15.63
N PHE A 373 -16.05 -13.40 14.43
CA PHE A 373 -16.00 -12.21 13.57
C PHE A 373 -17.29 -11.40 13.41
N ASP A 374 -18.38 -11.73 14.11
CA ASP A 374 -19.65 -11.00 13.99
C ASP A 374 -19.68 -9.65 14.77
N ASN A 375 -18.58 -9.28 15.43
CA ASN A 375 -18.48 -8.05 16.25
C ASN A 375 -17.43 -7.03 15.80
N VAL A 376 -16.84 -7.16 14.60
CA VAL A 376 -15.97 -6.11 14.06
C VAL A 376 -16.24 -5.89 12.56
N ASN A 377 -17.33 -5.18 12.28
CA ASN A 377 -17.68 -4.66 10.96
C ASN A 377 -16.71 -3.51 10.56
N PRO A 378 -16.77 -2.94 9.34
CA PRO A 378 -15.83 -3.21 8.25
C PRO A 378 -15.16 -1.90 7.78
N ARG A 379 -14.04 -2.00 7.05
CA ARG A 379 -13.54 -1.06 6.02
C ARG A 379 -12.01 -1.07 5.99
N ALA A 380 -11.48 -1.68 4.95
CA ALA A 380 -10.41 -1.06 4.17
C ALA A 380 -10.46 -1.66 2.77
N ILE A 381 -11.06 -0.91 1.86
CA ILE A 381 -10.85 -1.03 0.42
C ILE A 381 -9.45 -0.47 0.15
N VAL A 382 -8.55 -1.28 -0.40
CA VAL A 382 -7.54 -0.80 -1.34
C VAL A 382 -7.49 -1.81 -2.48
N ASP A 383 -8.06 -1.35 -3.58
CA ASP A 383 -7.84 -1.82 -4.95
C ASP A 383 -6.36 -1.97 -5.26
N LEU A 384 -5.99 -3.04 -5.97
CA LEU A 384 -5.06 -3.00 -7.09
C LEU A 384 -5.28 -4.26 -7.95
N SER A 385 -6.11 -4.07 -8.97
CA SER A 385 -6.20 -4.88 -10.19
C SER A 385 -5.08 -4.49 -11.16
N ASP A 386 -4.38 -5.49 -11.72
CA ASP A 386 -4.30 -5.75 -13.18
C ASP A 386 -3.49 -7.05 -13.41
N SER A 387 -4.15 -8.15 -13.85
CA SER A 387 -4.19 -8.65 -15.25
C SER A 387 -3.12 -9.76 -15.47
N GLU A 388 -3.28 -10.89 -16.17
CA GLU A 388 -4.19 -11.38 -17.22
C GLU A 388 -4.22 -12.93 -17.24
N SER A 389 -5.32 -13.49 -17.78
CA SER A 389 -5.39 -14.67 -18.68
C SER A 389 -4.98 -16.09 -18.19
N SER A 390 -5.98 -17.00 -18.07
CA SER A 390 -6.24 -18.06 -19.08
C SER A 390 -7.03 -19.27 -18.51
N VAL A 391 -7.90 -19.86 -19.36
CA VAL A 391 -8.56 -21.19 -19.29
C VAL A 391 -9.82 -21.28 -18.40
N LEU A 392 -11.05 -21.09 -18.93
CA LEU A 392 -11.90 -21.99 -19.73
C LEU A 392 -12.48 -23.19 -18.93
N GLU A 393 -13.82 -23.27 -18.92
CA GLU A 393 -14.73 -24.35 -18.44
C GLU A 393 -15.28 -24.27 -17.00
N ASP A 394 -16.41 -23.55 -16.81
CA ASP A 394 -17.69 -24.10 -16.31
C ASP A 394 -18.77 -23.00 -16.07
N ILE A 395 -19.75 -22.90 -16.97
CA ILE A 395 -20.76 -21.82 -17.03
C ILE A 395 -22.15 -22.40 -16.69
N PRO A 396 -22.60 -22.32 -15.41
CA PRO A 396 -23.82 -21.56 -15.17
C PRO A 396 -23.85 -20.75 -13.84
N GLN A 397 -23.06 -21.10 -12.82
CA GLN A 397 -23.16 -20.45 -11.50
C GLN A 397 -22.49 -19.07 -11.43
N GLU A 398 -21.43 -18.83 -12.19
CA GLU A 398 -20.69 -17.55 -12.17
C GLU A 398 -21.52 -16.37 -12.71
N THR A 399 -22.46 -16.65 -13.61
CA THR A 399 -23.33 -15.60 -14.19
C THR A 399 -24.23 -14.95 -13.13
N SER A 400 -24.57 -15.67 -12.06
CA SER A 400 -25.38 -15.16 -10.95
C SER A 400 -24.56 -14.27 -10.01
N LYS A 401 -23.32 -14.67 -9.70
CA LYS A 401 -22.39 -13.86 -8.89
C LYS A 401 -22.02 -12.57 -9.63
N PHE A 402 -21.73 -12.65 -10.93
CA PHE A 402 -21.40 -11.48 -11.75
C PHE A 402 -22.57 -10.49 -11.86
N LYS A 403 -23.82 -10.97 -11.96
CA LYS A 403 -25.02 -10.10 -11.96
C LYS A 403 -25.24 -9.40 -10.62
N LYS A 404 -24.99 -10.09 -9.49
CA LYS A 404 -25.06 -9.50 -8.15
C LYS A 404 -24.00 -8.41 -7.99
N LEU A 405 -22.75 -8.72 -8.33
CA LEU A 405 -21.62 -7.79 -8.26
C LEU A 405 -21.87 -6.53 -9.11
N LYS A 406 -22.39 -6.71 -10.33
CA LYS A 406 -22.74 -5.59 -11.21
C LYS A 406 -23.86 -4.70 -10.67
N ARG A 407 -24.87 -5.29 -10.02
CA ARG A 407 -25.97 -4.53 -9.38
C ARG A 407 -25.46 -3.76 -8.16
N GLU A 408 -24.58 -4.36 -7.37
CA GLU A 408 -23.97 -3.74 -6.21
C GLU A 408 -23.06 -2.57 -6.59
N ALA A 409 -22.17 -2.77 -7.58
CA ALA A 409 -21.32 -1.71 -8.12
C ALA A 409 -22.13 -0.53 -8.68
N PHE A 410 -23.27 -0.81 -9.32
CA PHE A 410 -24.16 0.25 -9.81
C PHE A 410 -24.83 1.03 -8.67
N SER A 411 -25.31 0.33 -7.63
CA SER A 411 -25.87 0.97 -6.44
C SER A 411 -24.83 1.81 -5.69
N GLU A 412 -23.58 1.36 -5.63
CA GLU A 412 -22.49 2.09 -4.99
C GLU A 412 -22.14 3.35 -5.78
N ARG A 413 -22.08 3.25 -7.12
CA ARG A 413 -21.89 4.41 -7.99
C ARG A 413 -23.00 5.45 -7.83
N GLN A 414 -24.25 5.02 -7.69
CA GLN A 414 -25.37 5.94 -7.40
C GLN A 414 -25.18 6.62 -6.04
N ARG A 415 -24.88 5.87 -4.98
CA ARG A 415 -24.61 6.43 -3.65
C ARG A 415 -23.45 7.42 -3.64
N ALA A 416 -22.36 7.13 -4.37
CA ALA A 416 -21.22 8.04 -4.48
C ALA A 416 -21.59 9.32 -5.25
N THR A 417 -22.41 9.21 -6.30
CA THR A 417 -22.90 10.36 -7.05
C THR A 417 -23.82 11.23 -6.18
N ASP A 418 -24.73 10.62 -5.42
CA ASP A 418 -25.62 11.32 -4.50
C ASP A 418 -24.85 12.01 -3.37
N ALA A 419 -23.81 11.36 -2.84
CA ALA A 419 -22.92 11.96 -1.84
C ALA A 419 -22.15 13.16 -2.42
N ALA A 420 -21.70 13.08 -3.67
CA ALA A 420 -21.03 14.19 -4.35
C ALA A 420 -21.98 15.38 -4.59
N VAL A 421 -23.25 15.12 -4.93
CA VAL A 421 -24.29 16.15 -5.06
C VAL A 421 -24.55 16.82 -3.71
N LYS A 422 -24.74 16.05 -2.64
CA LYS A 422 -24.93 16.60 -1.28
C LYS A 422 -23.75 17.47 -0.84
N LEU A 423 -22.53 17.03 -1.12
CA LEU A 423 -21.32 17.79 -0.78
C LEU A 423 -21.20 19.08 -1.61
N ALA A 424 -21.68 19.08 -2.85
CA ALA A 424 -21.77 20.30 -3.65
C ALA A 424 -22.80 21.28 -3.10
N ASP A 425 -23.97 20.80 -2.66
CA ASP A 425 -25.01 21.62 -2.04
C ASP A 425 -24.53 22.22 -0.70
N GLU A 426 -23.84 21.44 0.13
CA GLU A 426 -23.23 21.92 1.37
C GLU A 426 -22.15 22.99 1.10
N ARG A 427 -21.32 22.81 0.08
CA ARG A 427 -20.35 23.83 -0.34
C ARG A 427 -21.03 25.10 -0.82
N ALA A 428 -22.11 24.99 -1.58
CA ALA A 428 -22.88 26.14 -2.04
C ALA A 428 -23.51 26.89 -0.84
N LYS A 429 -24.06 26.17 0.14
CA LYS A 429 -24.60 26.75 1.37
C LYS A 429 -23.52 27.48 2.18
N LEU A 430 -22.38 26.85 2.40
CA LEU A 430 -21.25 27.49 3.11
C LEU A 430 -20.71 28.72 2.36
N SER A 431 -20.72 28.69 1.03
CA SER A 431 -20.33 29.86 0.22
C SER A 431 -21.35 31.00 0.37
N ALA A 432 -22.64 30.70 0.42
CA ALA A 432 -23.68 31.69 0.65
C ALA A 432 -23.61 32.30 2.06
N GLU A 433 -23.36 31.47 3.09
CA GLU A 433 -23.15 31.92 4.47
C GLU A 433 -21.92 32.83 4.58
N ARG A 434 -20.80 32.46 3.93
CA ARG A 434 -19.60 33.33 3.85
C ARG A 434 -19.90 34.67 3.21
N TRP A 435 -20.63 34.68 2.10
CA TRP A 435 -21.00 35.91 1.41
C TRP A 435 -21.91 36.80 2.28
N ALA A 436 -22.91 36.21 2.94
CA ALA A 436 -23.79 36.93 3.87
C ALA A 436 -23.01 37.53 5.06
N PHE A 437 -22.04 36.80 5.60
CA PHE A 437 -21.18 37.28 6.67
C PHE A 437 -20.27 38.44 6.23
N GLU A 438 -19.68 38.34 5.04
CA GLU A 438 -18.88 39.42 4.45
C GLU A 438 -19.72 40.69 4.20
N GLU A 439 -20.96 40.54 3.73
CA GLU A 439 -21.88 41.66 3.54
C GLU A 439 -22.29 42.29 4.87
N MET A 440 -22.59 41.48 5.90
CA MET A 440 -22.86 41.99 7.25
C MET A 440 -21.66 42.77 7.82
N LYS A 441 -20.44 42.25 7.62
CA LYS A 441 -19.21 42.94 8.00
C LYS A 441 -19.06 44.27 7.26
N ARG A 442 -19.39 44.31 5.97
CA ARG A 442 -19.38 45.52 5.16
C ARG A 442 -20.38 46.56 5.65
N GLN A 443 -21.59 46.13 6.01
CA GLN A 443 -22.63 47.00 6.57
C GLN A 443 -22.23 47.56 7.93
N LEU A 444 -21.61 46.76 8.80
CA LEU A 444 -21.09 47.23 10.09
C LEU A 444 -19.98 48.26 9.90
N GLN A 445 -19.02 48.01 9.00
CA GLN A 445 -17.97 48.98 8.67
C GLN A 445 -18.56 50.27 8.09
N PHE A 446 -19.60 50.18 7.26
CA PHE A 446 -20.29 51.35 6.73
C PHE A 446 -21.01 52.15 7.85
N GLN A 447 -21.67 51.46 8.79
CA GLN A 447 -22.28 52.11 9.96
C GLN A 447 -21.24 52.75 10.87
N GLU A 448 -20.08 52.13 11.06
CA GLU A 448 -18.97 52.70 11.84
C GLU A 448 -18.45 53.99 11.19
N ILE A 449 -18.28 54.01 9.86
CA ILE A 449 -17.89 55.21 9.11
C ILE A 449 -18.96 56.31 9.24
N MET A 450 -20.25 55.96 9.17
CA MET A 450 -21.35 56.93 9.33
C MET A 450 -21.50 57.44 10.78
N ALA A 451 -21.11 56.63 11.77
CA ALA A 451 -21.12 57.01 13.18
C ALA A 451 -19.93 57.88 13.58
N ASP A 452 -18.81 57.80 12.83
CA ASP A 452 -17.59 58.57 13.05
C ASP A 452 -17.58 59.93 12.30
N GLU A 453 -18.69 60.31 11.65
CA GLU A 453 -18.90 61.70 11.20
C GLU A 453 -19.18 62.63 12.40
N SER A 454 -18.12 62.93 13.16
CA SER A 454 -18.06 64.13 13.98
C SER A 454 -18.02 65.39 13.09
N PRO A 455 -18.69 66.49 13.48
CA PRO A 455 -18.88 67.66 12.62
C PRO A 455 -17.53 68.32 12.24
N PRO A 456 -17.45 68.95 11.06
CA PRO A 456 -16.18 69.38 10.47
C PRO A 456 -15.47 70.39 11.37
N PRO A 457 -14.13 70.25 11.57
CA PRO A 457 -13.37 71.24 12.31
C PRO A 457 -13.34 72.55 11.53
N LYS A 458 -13.64 73.64 12.24
CA LYS A 458 -13.55 75.00 11.73
C LYS A 458 -12.13 75.26 11.23
N GLN A 459 -12.07 75.85 10.04
CA GLN A 459 -10.85 76.38 9.46
C GLN A 459 -10.26 77.43 10.40
N ASP A 460 -9.03 77.21 10.88
CA ASP A 460 -8.21 78.29 11.42
C ASP A 460 -6.82 78.25 10.81
N THR A 461 -6.47 79.42 10.27
CA THR A 461 -5.24 79.78 9.59
C THR A 461 -4.09 79.92 10.58
N GLY A 462 -2.90 79.41 10.26
CA GLY A 462 -1.68 79.94 10.88
C GLY A 462 -0.48 79.00 11.01
N THR A 463 0.39 79.06 10.02
CA THR A 463 1.87 79.19 10.16
C THR A 463 2.65 78.33 11.17
N ARG A 464 3.62 77.58 10.61
CA ARG A 464 5.09 77.64 10.89
C ARG A 464 5.76 76.39 11.50
N ARG A 465 6.34 75.58 10.60
CA ARG A 465 7.79 75.26 10.47
C ARG A 465 8.56 74.69 11.70
N ARG A 466 8.98 73.41 11.61
CA ARG A 466 10.39 72.89 11.75
C ARG A 466 10.40 71.36 11.99
N THR A 467 10.89 70.53 11.06
CA THR A 467 12.25 69.96 10.83
C THR A 467 12.55 68.62 11.54
N SER A 468 13.12 67.69 10.75
CA SER A 468 13.93 66.51 11.14
C SER A 468 13.11 65.28 11.58
N SER A 469 13.34 64.03 11.17
CA SER A 469 14.48 63.35 10.51
C SER A 469 14.10 61.90 10.14
N TYR A 470 14.70 61.40 9.06
CA TYR A 470 15.20 60.03 8.79
C TYR A 470 14.28 58.79 8.68
N GLN A 471 14.48 58.11 7.53
CA GLN A 471 14.36 56.69 7.15
C GLN A 471 12.97 56.05 7.07
N ASP A 472 12.40 55.75 5.89
CA ASP A 472 12.76 54.88 4.74
C ASP A 472 12.53 53.36 4.94
N GLN A 473 11.85 52.79 3.92
CA GLN A 473 11.51 51.39 3.58
C GLN A 473 10.19 50.85 4.17
N GLU A 474 9.24 50.31 3.41
CA GLU A 474 9.17 49.92 1.99
C GLU A 474 7.69 49.70 1.63
N THR A 475 7.14 50.47 0.69
CA THR A 475 5.84 50.19 0.09
C THR A 475 6.03 49.39 -1.20
N GLN A 476 5.20 48.36 -1.33
CA GLN A 476 4.52 47.94 -2.56
C GLN A 476 4.86 48.75 -3.80
N GLU A 477 5.43 48.10 -4.81
CA GLU A 477 5.10 48.37 -6.21
C GLU A 477 5.71 47.27 -7.09
N ARG A 478 4.84 46.50 -7.78
CA ARG A 478 4.88 46.26 -9.22
C ARG A 478 4.06 45.03 -9.61
N SER A 479 2.77 45.27 -9.84
CA SER A 479 2.08 44.65 -10.96
C SER A 479 2.31 45.50 -12.22
N ASN A 480 2.41 44.83 -13.37
CA ASN A 480 2.32 45.32 -14.75
C ASN A 480 3.59 45.87 -15.43
N LYS A 481 4.17 45.02 -16.29
CA LYS A 481 4.49 45.29 -17.72
C LYS A 481 4.89 43.97 -18.40
N ARG A 482 3.98 43.39 -19.20
CA ARG A 482 4.04 43.20 -20.67
C ARG A 482 5.26 42.44 -21.24
N PHE A 483 4.95 41.29 -21.85
CA PHE A 483 5.25 40.93 -23.25
C PHE A 483 6.61 41.34 -23.85
N ARG A 484 7.49 40.33 -24.09
CA ARG A 484 8.06 39.91 -25.40
C ARG A 484 9.50 39.38 -25.27
N SER A 485 9.79 38.38 -26.13
CA SER A 485 11.08 37.76 -26.47
C SER A 485 11.77 37.03 -25.32
N TRP A 486 12.25 35.79 -25.48
CA TRP A 486 13.31 35.46 -26.42
C TRP A 486 13.42 33.93 -26.60
N LEU A 487 13.58 33.50 -27.85
CA LEU A 487 14.00 32.15 -28.25
C LEU A 487 15.50 31.97 -27.98
N GLY A 488 15.87 30.77 -27.54
CA GLY A 488 16.96 29.99 -28.13
C GLY A 488 18.40 30.28 -27.70
N GLN A 489 18.99 29.32 -26.99
CA GLN A 489 20.39 28.92 -27.23
C GLN A 489 20.58 27.45 -26.81
N ALA A 490 21.08 26.65 -27.76
CA ALA A 490 21.52 25.27 -27.58
C ALA A 490 22.95 25.24 -27.02
N PRO A 491 23.37 24.15 -26.34
CA PRO A 491 24.73 24.02 -25.83
C PRO A 491 25.70 23.45 -26.88
N GLN A 492 26.98 23.83 -26.72
CA GLN A 492 28.13 23.22 -27.38
C GLN A 492 28.39 21.80 -26.88
#